data_AF-A0A8S9KBV5-F1
#
_entry.id   AF-A0A8S9KBV5-F1
#
_cell.length_a   1.000
_cell.length_b   1.000
_cell.length_c   1.000
_cell.angle_alpha   90.00
_cell.angle_beta   90.00
_cell.angle_gamma   90.00
#
_symmetry.space_group_name_H-M   'P 1'
#
loop_
_entity.id
_entity.type
_entity.pdbx_description
1 polymer ?
#
loop_
_entity_poly.entity_id
_entity_poly.type
_entity_poly.pdbx_seq_one_letter_code
_entity_poly.pdbx_strand_id
1 'polypeptide(L)'
;MSWRTIECGTPHSPSSGGVCISGVLYYKAADQLLSKASMIVCFDVRSEKYNFVRVRESSIGAVDTTTTLINYKGKLASLMMERSYSFWSSISFDMWVLQDPTNKNGRSILTSFPS
;
A
#
# COMPACT_ATOMS: atom_id res chain seq x y z
N MET A 1 -20.74 17.60 14.15
CA MET A 1 -20.00 16.42 13.63
C MET A 1 -19.81 15.47 14.80
N SER A 2 -20.18 14.20 14.65
CA SER A 2 -19.93 13.15 15.64
C SER A 2 -18.98 12.11 15.05
N TRP A 3 -18.07 11.61 15.87
CA TRP A 3 -17.22 10.48 15.52
C TRP A 3 -18.00 9.18 15.69
N ARG A 4 -17.76 8.21 14.81
CA ARG A 4 -18.24 6.84 14.97
C ARG A 4 -17.19 5.85 14.51
N THR A 5 -17.25 4.66 15.09
CA THR A 5 -16.38 3.54 14.74
C THR A 5 -16.99 2.76 13.57
N ILE A 6 -16.13 2.29 12.67
CA ILE A 6 -16.49 1.34 11.62
C ILE A 6 -15.70 0.06 11.92
N GLU A 7 -16.42 -1.04 12.09
CA GLU A 7 -15.81 -2.31 12.45
C GLU A 7 -15.09 -2.93 11.25
N CYS A 8 -13.87 -3.40 11.49
CA CYS A 8 -13.10 -4.16 10.52
C CYS A 8 -12.99 -5.60 10.98
N GLY A 9 -13.53 -6.54 10.21
CA GLY A 9 -13.50 -7.96 10.55
C GLY A 9 -12.13 -8.66 10.41
N THR A 10 -11.08 -7.93 10.02
CA THR A 10 -9.73 -8.48 9.85
C THR A 10 -8.78 -7.80 10.83
N PRO A 11 -8.22 -8.52 11.82
CA PRO A 11 -7.25 -7.96 12.76
C PRO A 11 -5.99 -7.47 12.05
N HIS A 12 -5.69 -6.18 12.17
CA HIS A 12 -4.48 -5.58 11.61
C HIS A 12 -4.11 -4.31 12.38
N SER A 13 -2.83 -3.92 12.31
CA SER A 13 -2.35 -2.63 12.84
C SER A 13 -1.80 -1.78 11.70
N PRO A 14 -2.23 -0.52 11.53
CA PRO A 14 -1.64 0.38 10.54
C PRO A 14 -0.15 0.60 10.86
N SER A 15 0.71 0.56 9.85
CA SER A 15 2.17 0.62 10.02
C SER A 15 2.79 1.94 9.58
N SER A 16 2.15 2.69 8.69
CA SER A 16 2.64 3.98 8.16
C SER A 16 1.51 4.72 7.43
N GLY A 17 1.80 5.90 6.88
CA GLY A 17 0.83 6.77 6.22
C GLY A 17 0.01 6.10 5.12
N GLY A 18 -1.12 6.75 4.80
CA GLY A 18 -2.04 6.32 3.75
C GLY A 18 -2.31 7.41 2.72
N VAL A 19 -2.95 7.02 1.62
CA VAL A 19 -3.36 7.91 0.53
C VAL A 19 -4.81 7.65 0.17
N CYS A 20 -5.59 8.72 -0.05
CA CYS A 20 -6.96 8.59 -0.55
C CYS A 20 -6.97 8.84 -2.06
N ILE A 21 -7.48 7.87 -2.82
CA ILE A 21 -7.55 7.93 -4.28
C ILE A 21 -8.98 7.60 -4.68
N SER A 22 -9.66 8.54 -5.33
CA SER A 22 -11.02 8.33 -5.88
C SER A 22 -12.04 7.78 -4.87
N GLY A 23 -11.95 8.19 -3.60
CA GLY A 23 -12.88 7.77 -2.53
C GLY A 23 -12.49 6.45 -1.84
N VAL A 24 -11.33 5.88 -2.15
CA VAL A 24 -10.76 4.72 -1.46
C VAL A 24 -9.53 5.16 -0.68
N LEU A 25 -9.53 4.92 0.63
CA LEU A 25 -8.38 5.11 1.50
C LEU A 25 -7.48 3.87 1.45
N TYR A 26 -6.23 4.06 1.06
CA TYR A 26 -5.21 3.02 1.04
C TYR A 26 -4.20 3.26 2.15
N TYR A 27 -3.88 2.26 2.96
CA TYR A 27 -2.83 2.35 3.98
C TYR A 27 -2.11 1.03 4.19
N LYS A 28 -0.86 1.10 4.64
CA LYS A 28 -0.07 -0.09 4.98
C LYS A 28 -0.45 -0.59 6.37
N ALA A 29 -0.55 -1.90 6.52
CA ALA A 29 -0.83 -2.54 7.80
C ALA A 29 -0.08 -3.86 7.96
N ALA A 30 0.23 -4.21 9.21
CA ALA A 30 0.73 -5.53 9.57
C ALA A 30 -0.44 -6.47 9.90
N ASP A 31 -0.43 -7.67 9.32
CA ASP A 31 -1.30 -8.76 9.72
C ASP A 31 -0.89 -9.21 11.14
N GLN A 32 -1.83 -9.16 12.09
CA GLN A 32 -1.53 -9.56 13.47
C GLN A 32 -1.49 -11.08 13.64
N LEU A 33 -2.12 -11.84 12.74
CA LEU A 33 -2.20 -13.31 12.80
C LEU A 33 -1.01 -13.97 12.08
N LEU A 34 -0.48 -13.31 11.06
CA LEU A 34 0.68 -13.76 10.30
C LEU A 34 1.85 -12.84 10.65
N SER A 35 2.64 -13.23 11.66
CA SER A 35 3.80 -12.46 12.10
C SER A 35 4.72 -12.15 10.90
N LYS A 36 4.82 -10.86 10.57
CA LYS A 36 5.59 -10.27 9.45
C LYS A 36 4.89 -10.16 8.07
N ALA A 37 3.64 -10.58 7.91
CA ALA A 37 2.93 -10.32 6.65
C ALA A 37 2.45 -8.86 6.60
N SER A 38 3.08 -8.05 5.73
CA SER A 38 2.63 -6.69 5.46
C SER A 38 1.60 -6.68 4.32
N MET A 39 0.53 -5.90 4.48
CA MET A 39 -0.56 -5.78 3.51
C MET A 39 -0.90 -4.31 3.26
N ILE A 40 -1.63 -4.06 2.16
CA ILE A 40 -2.29 -2.79 1.92
C ILE A 40 -3.78 -2.97 2.19
N VAL A 41 -4.31 -2.16 3.10
CA VAL A 41 -5.75 -2.08 3.36
C VAL A 41 -6.35 -1.05 2.45
N CYS A 42 -7.51 -1.37 1.87
CA CYS A 42 -8.29 -0.50 1.00
C CYS A 42 -9.66 -0.30 1.66
N PHE A 43 -9.96 0.91 2.10
CA PHE A 43 -11.25 1.26 2.71
C PHE A 43 -12.04 2.15 1.76
N ASP A 44 -13.12 1.62 1.20
CA ASP A 44 -14.05 2.39 0.36
C ASP A 44 -14.92 3.26 1.27
N VAL A 45 -14.74 4.58 1.18
CA VAL A 45 -15.37 5.54 2.08
C VAL A 45 -16.89 5.65 1.85
N ARG A 46 -17.36 5.37 0.62
CA ARG A 46 -18.78 5.50 0.27
C ARG A 46 -19.59 4.29 0.74
N SER A 47 -19.03 3.10 0.56
CA SER A 47 -19.68 1.84 0.93
C SER A 47 -19.28 1.33 2.32
N GLU A 48 -18.27 1.94 2.93
CA GLU A 48 -17.70 1.59 4.24
C GLU A 48 -17.20 0.15 4.30
N LYS A 49 -16.59 -0.30 3.19
CA LYS A 49 -16.10 -1.66 3.03
C LYS A 49 -14.59 -1.71 2.98
N TYR A 50 -14.04 -2.68 3.71
CA TYR A 50 -12.63 -3.01 3.68
C TYR A 50 -12.34 -4.07 2.62
N ASN A 51 -11.21 -3.90 1.93
CA ASN A 51 -10.58 -4.89 1.09
C ASN A 51 -9.09 -4.93 1.44
N PHE A 52 -8.43 -6.05 1.12
CA PHE A 52 -7.05 -6.29 1.52
C PHE A 52 -6.24 -6.78 0.34
N VAL A 53 -5.11 -6.11 0.08
CA VAL A 53 -4.13 -6.53 -0.92
C VAL A 53 -2.96 -7.17 -0.19
N ARG A 54 -2.86 -8.49 -0.29
CA ARG A 54 -1.71 -9.25 0.19
C ARG A 54 -0.61 -9.22 -0.87
N VAL A 55 0.56 -8.77 -0.46
CA VAL A 55 1.73 -8.65 -1.34
C VAL A 55 2.49 -9.97 -1.36
N ARG A 56 2.94 -10.39 -2.55
CA ARG A 56 3.75 -11.62 -2.73
C ARG A 56 5.16 -11.41 -2.21
N GLU A 57 5.86 -12.50 -1.90
CA GLU A 57 7.26 -12.46 -1.43
C GLU A 57 8.18 -11.65 -2.36
N SER A 58 8.01 -11.80 -3.68
CA SER A 58 8.76 -11.07 -4.71
C SER A 58 8.55 -9.55 -4.72
N SER A 59 7.56 -9.04 -3.98
CA SER A 59 7.17 -7.63 -3.97
C SER A 59 7.10 -7.06 -2.55
N ILE A 60 7.66 -7.76 -1.56
CA ILE A 60 7.68 -7.35 -0.14
C ILE A 60 8.18 -5.92 0.05
N GLY A 61 9.16 -5.48 -0.76
CA GLY A 61 9.68 -4.11 -0.73
C GLY A 61 8.58 -3.04 -0.88
N ALA A 62 7.50 -3.32 -1.62
CA ALA A 62 6.41 -2.37 -1.84
C ALA A 62 5.56 -2.07 -0.60
N VAL A 63 5.63 -2.92 0.43
CA VAL A 63 4.92 -2.74 1.71
C VAL A 63 5.87 -2.49 2.88
N ASP A 64 7.16 -2.27 2.59
CA ASP A 64 8.14 -1.89 3.59
C ASP A 64 7.76 -0.55 4.25
N THR A 65 8.13 -0.39 5.52
CA THR A 65 7.79 0.82 6.30
C THR A 65 8.44 2.08 5.74
N THR A 66 9.57 1.96 5.05
CA THR A 66 10.30 3.07 4.41
C THR A 66 9.67 3.56 3.10
N THR A 67 8.73 2.80 2.53
CA THR A 67 8.03 3.22 1.31
C THR A 67 6.93 4.24 1.58
N THR A 68 6.56 5.01 0.56
CA THR A 68 5.43 5.93 0.60
C THR A 68 4.36 5.50 -0.40
N LEU A 69 3.11 5.39 0.05
CA LEU A 69 1.98 5.20 -0.85
C LEU A 69 1.62 6.53 -1.52
N ILE A 70 1.52 6.54 -2.84
CA ILE A 70 1.22 7.73 -3.64
C ILE A 70 0.09 7.46 -4.64
N ASN A 71 -0.55 8.55 -5.06
CA ASN A 71 -1.44 8.54 -6.21
C ASN A 71 -0.63 8.76 -7.49
N TYR A 72 -0.38 7.70 -8.24
CA TYR A 72 0.25 7.77 -9.55
C TYR A 72 -0.82 7.68 -10.65
N LYS A 73 -1.18 8.83 -11.24
CA LYS A 73 -2.14 8.91 -12.36
C LYS A 73 -3.47 8.20 -12.10
N GLY A 74 -4.01 8.34 -10.89
CA GLY A 74 -5.26 7.70 -10.48
C GLY A 74 -5.11 6.24 -10.03
N LYS A 75 -3.89 5.71 -9.99
CA LYS A 75 -3.57 4.36 -9.50
C LYS A 75 -2.78 4.44 -8.21
N LEU A 76 -2.97 3.45 -7.34
CA LEU A 76 -2.12 3.31 -6.17
C LEU A 76 -0.72 2.89 -6.60
N ALA A 77 0.29 3.60 -6.11
CA ALA A 77 1.68 3.17 -6.22
C ALA A 77 2.38 3.22 -4.86
N SER A 78 3.40 2.39 -4.70
CA SER A 78 4.34 2.44 -3.59
C SER A 78 5.70 2.88 -4.11
N LEU A 79 6.32 3.85 -3.43
CA LEU A 79 7.57 4.48 -3.84
C LEU A 79 8.62 4.26 -2.74
N MET A 80 9.76 3.69 -3.11
CA MET A 80 10.96 3.60 -2.26
C MET A 80 12.01 4.54 -2.82
N MET A 81 12.48 5.49 -2.01
CA MET A 81 13.60 6.34 -2.38
C MET A 81 14.90 5.71 -1.90
N GLU A 82 15.84 5.46 -2.81
CA GLU A 82 17.16 5.00 -2.45
C GLU A 82 18.10 6.22 -2.36
N ARG A 83 18.67 6.46 -1.18
CA ARG A 83 19.62 7.56 -1.00
C ARG A 83 21.04 7.03 -1.06
N SER A 84 21.74 7.33 -2.17
CA SER A 84 23.19 7.15 -2.26
C SER A 84 23.91 8.27 -1.51
N TYR A 85 24.67 7.94 -0.47
CA TYR A 85 25.47 8.89 0.31
C TYR A 85 26.82 9.25 -0.37
N SER A 86 26.89 9.22 -1.70
CA SER A 86 28.10 9.57 -2.45
C SER A 86 28.11 11.04 -2.88
N PHE A 87 29.32 11.61 -3.03
CA PHE A 87 29.58 13.00 -3.42
C PHE A 87 28.92 13.42 -4.75
N TRP A 88 28.58 12.47 -5.61
CA TRP A 88 27.76 12.65 -6.81
C TRP A 88 26.41 11.96 -6.58
N SER A 89 25.57 12.57 -5.75
CA SER A 89 24.30 11.96 -5.34
C SER A 89 23.36 11.84 -6.54
N SER A 90 23.20 10.61 -7.05
CA SER A 90 22.10 10.25 -7.96
C SER A 90 20.91 9.81 -7.11
N ILE A 91 19.71 10.31 -7.42
CA ILE A 91 18.47 9.88 -6.77
C ILE A 91 17.86 8.77 -7.62
N SER A 92 17.94 7.53 -7.16
CA SER A 92 17.17 6.40 -7.68
C SER A 92 15.93 6.17 -6.83
N PHE A 93 14.91 5.62 -7.45
CA PHE A 93 13.73 5.14 -6.74
C PHE A 93 13.19 3.88 -7.40
N ASP A 94 12.67 2.99 -6.57
CA ASP A 94 11.86 1.87 -7.02
C ASP A 94 10.40 2.24 -6.85
N MET A 95 9.60 1.95 -7.87
CA MET A 95 8.16 2.18 -7.84
C MET A 95 7.41 0.91 -8.21
N TRP A 96 6.40 0.60 -7.39
CA TRP A 96 5.44 -0.46 -7.64
C TRP A 96 4.06 0.13 -7.88
N VAL A 97 3.45 -0.16 -9.02
CA VAL A 97 2.08 0.30 -9.32
C VAL A 97 1.11 -0.86 -9.15
N LEU A 98 0.04 -0.64 -8.40
CA LEU A 98 -1.02 -1.64 -8.21
C LEU A 98 -1.79 -1.80 -9.52
N GLN A 99 -1.74 -3.00 -10.09
CA GLN A 99 -2.51 -3.32 -11.29
C GLN A 99 -3.91 -3.78 -10.90
N ASP A 100 -4.91 -3.04 -11.39
CA ASP A 100 -6.37 -3.20 -11.22
C ASP A 100 -6.85 -3.86 -9.91
N PRO A 101 -7.39 -3.07 -8.96
CA PRO A 101 -7.96 -3.60 -7.72
C PRO A 101 -9.23 -4.46 -7.94
N THR A 102 -9.79 -4.49 -9.16
CA THR A 102 -11.04 -5.17 -9.53
C THR A 102 -10.88 -6.65 -9.88
N ASN A 103 -9.68 -7.22 -9.81
CA ASN A 103 -9.52 -8.66 -10.00
C ASN A 103 -10.14 -9.43 -8.82
N LYS A 104 -11.36 -9.92 -9.03
CA LYS A 104 -12.23 -10.64 -8.06
C LYS A 104 -11.61 -11.91 -7.47
N ASN A 105 -10.41 -12.29 -7.89
CA ASN A 105 -9.69 -13.49 -7.43
C ASN A 105 -8.60 -13.19 -6.38
N GLY A 106 -8.62 -12.00 -5.74
CA GLY A 106 -7.83 -11.71 -4.53
C GLY A 106 -6.31 -11.65 -4.74
N ARG A 107 -5.83 -11.42 -5.96
CA ARG A 107 -4.39 -11.34 -6.27
C ARG A 107 -4.12 -10.12 -7.13
N SER A 108 -3.72 -9.02 -6.51
CA SER A 108 -3.21 -7.85 -7.21
C SER A 108 -1.70 -8.02 -7.43
N ILE A 109 -1.21 -7.61 -8.59
CA ILE A 109 0.21 -7.66 -8.94
C ILE A 109 0.74 -6.23 -8.85
N LEU A 110 1.85 -6.09 -8.13
CA LEU A 110 2.63 -4.86 -8.07
C LEU A 110 3.77 -5.03 -9.07
N THR A 111 3.76 -4.23 -10.14
CA THR A 111 4.83 -4.25 -11.16
C THR A 111 5.89 -3.22 -10.81
N SER A 112 7.14 -3.66 -10.76
CA SER A 112 8.31 -2.80 -10.53
C SER A 112 8.69 -2.08 -11.81
N PHE A 113 8.98 -0.78 -11.72
CA PHE A 113 9.62 -0.01 -12.78
C PHE A 113 11.05 0.30 -12.33
N PRO A 114 12.09 -0.27 -12.97
CA PRO A 114 13.47 0.12 -12.69
C PRO A 114 13.72 1.56 -13.15
N SER A 115 14.76 2.17 -12.56
CA SER A 115 15.30 3.47 -12.97
C SER A 115 15.77 3.47 -14.42
#